data_AF-A0ABD4TU00-F1
#
_entry.id   AF-A0ABD4TU00-F1
#
_cell.length_a   1.000
_cell.length_b   1.000
_cell.length_c   1.000
_cell.angle_alpha   90.00
_cell.angle_beta   90.00
_cell.angle_gamma   90.00
#
_symmetry.space_group_name_H-M   'P 1'
#
loop_
_entity.id
_entity.type
_entity.pdbx_description
1 polymer ?
#
loop_
_entity_poly.entity_id
_entity_poly.type
_entity_poly.pdbx_seq_one_letter_code
_entity_poly.pdbx_strand_id
1 'polypeptide(L)'
;MTDKNLRDATPEDVSGLEGIPEFQGSARGDSAQGIYSMTGKAAPTEVFPNADAPGGFDATPATETVVANNTLDSVPTTYAQPDVAADSDLEEEKVEHAKRGTLDFGLLIARLTIGLALILQAIAVFFRLGDSAGIGGLEAEFAAQGYAFTDGLAIILPTLQLAAGVFLLLGLLTPVAAMVGIAVTGFAVLHSIVVSGVGLNVFEWEPATVLAAVLFGVVLALQFAGPGLYGVDATRSWARRPLASSWIFAVLGLAAAGALWWFGAGVNPLA
;
A
#
# COMPACT_ATOMS: atom_id res chain seq x y z
N MET A 1 28.00 -3.69 -60.84
CA MET A 1 27.04 -3.83 -59.74
C MET A 1 27.69 -3.18 -58.54
N THR A 2 27.20 -2.00 -58.17
CA THR A 2 27.76 -1.18 -57.08
C THR A 2 26.66 -1.08 -56.03
N ASP A 3 26.95 -1.49 -54.80
CA ASP A 3 26.00 -1.52 -53.69
C ASP A 3 25.51 -0.09 -53.37
N LYS A 4 24.21 0.17 -53.60
CA LYS A 4 23.55 1.41 -53.17
C LYS A 4 23.26 1.30 -51.67
N ASN A 5 23.83 2.20 -50.88
CA ASN A 5 23.50 2.38 -49.46
C ASN A 5 22.08 2.96 -49.30
N LEU A 6 21.24 2.36 -48.45
CA LEU A 6 19.84 2.76 -48.20
C LEU A 6 19.64 4.16 -47.59
N ARG A 7 20.73 4.89 -47.30
CA ARG A 7 20.71 6.23 -46.68
C ARG A 7 20.92 7.37 -47.67
N ASP A 8 21.23 7.08 -48.92
CA ASP A 8 21.51 8.08 -49.95
C ASP A 8 20.44 7.99 -51.04
N ALA A 9 19.21 8.36 -50.67
CA ALA A 9 18.09 8.45 -51.59
C ALA A 9 18.13 9.82 -52.28
N THR A 10 18.28 9.81 -53.60
CA THR A 10 18.23 11.02 -54.42
C THR A 10 16.79 11.30 -54.86
N PRO A 11 16.43 12.56 -55.22
CA PRO A 11 15.08 12.90 -55.69
C PRO A 11 14.61 12.08 -56.90
N GLU A 12 15.54 11.45 -57.61
CA GLU A 12 15.28 10.62 -58.78
C GLU A 12 14.77 9.21 -58.38
N ASP A 13 15.13 8.73 -57.19
CA ASP A 13 14.70 7.43 -56.65
C ASP A 13 13.21 7.43 -56.21
N VAL A 14 12.55 8.61 -56.15
CA VAL A 14 11.12 8.77 -55.80
C VAL A 14 10.23 9.18 -56.98
N SER A 15 10.80 9.26 -58.19
CA SER A 15 10.11 9.79 -59.39
C SER A 15 9.15 8.80 -60.08
N GLY A 16 9.06 7.55 -59.61
CA GLY A 16 8.24 6.48 -60.21
C GLY A 16 7.09 5.97 -59.34
N LEU A 17 6.71 6.67 -58.27
CA LEU A 17 5.63 6.26 -57.38
C LEU A 17 4.26 6.74 -57.89
N GLU A 18 3.83 6.23 -59.06
CA GLU A 18 2.45 6.40 -59.51
C GLU A 18 1.52 5.51 -58.68
N GLY A 19 0.59 6.12 -57.92
CA GLY A 19 -0.46 5.41 -57.18
C GLY A 19 -0.55 5.70 -55.68
N ILE A 20 0.22 6.65 -55.13
CA ILE A 20 -0.01 7.10 -53.75
C ILE A 20 -1.22 8.04 -53.73
N PRO A 21 -2.24 7.80 -52.89
CA PRO A 21 -3.39 8.70 -52.79
C PRO A 21 -2.93 10.06 -52.28
N GLU A 22 -3.13 11.09 -53.11
CA GLU A 22 -2.91 12.48 -52.74
C GLU A 22 -3.96 12.87 -51.69
N PHE A 23 -3.54 13.33 -50.51
CA PHE A 23 -4.46 13.77 -49.47
C PHE A 23 -5.13 15.09 -49.90
N GLN A 24 -6.31 14.99 -50.51
CA GLN A 24 -7.18 16.14 -50.75
C GLN A 24 -7.94 16.48 -49.47
N GLY A 25 -7.36 17.39 -48.68
CA GLY A 25 -8.06 18.03 -47.56
C GLY A 25 -9.27 18.80 -48.08
N SER A 26 -10.47 18.27 -47.84
CA SER A 26 -11.72 18.96 -48.13
C SER A 26 -11.95 20.04 -47.07
N ALA A 27 -11.71 21.31 -47.41
CA ALA A 27 -12.17 22.42 -46.60
C ALA A 27 -13.71 22.50 -46.69
N ARG A 28 -14.41 21.95 -45.70
CA ARG A 28 -15.87 22.14 -45.55
C ARG A 28 -16.24 22.34 -44.09
N GLY A 29 -16.56 23.59 -43.76
CA GLY A 29 -17.51 23.94 -42.70
C GLY A 29 -16.93 24.04 -41.30
N ASP A 30 -16.54 25.25 -40.94
CA ASP A 30 -16.79 25.89 -39.64
C ASP A 30 -16.73 25.01 -38.37
N SER A 31 -15.51 24.77 -37.90
CA SER A 31 -15.23 24.66 -36.47
C SER A 31 -13.76 24.99 -36.22
N ALA A 32 -13.40 26.24 -36.45
CA ALA A 32 -12.16 26.81 -35.92
C ALA A 32 -12.32 27.00 -34.40
N GLN A 33 -12.42 25.91 -33.65
CA GLN A 33 -12.09 25.90 -32.22
C GLN A 33 -10.71 25.28 -32.08
N GLY A 34 -9.75 26.13 -31.73
CA GLY A 34 -8.33 25.81 -31.74
C GLY A 34 -7.99 24.63 -30.84
N ILE A 35 -7.46 23.57 -31.45
CA ILE A 35 -6.81 22.45 -30.77
C ILE A 35 -5.63 22.96 -29.89
N TYR A 36 -5.14 24.19 -30.13
CA TYR A 36 -4.07 24.86 -29.38
C TYR A 36 -4.55 25.83 -28.28
N SER A 37 -5.85 25.87 -27.98
CA SER A 37 -6.41 26.77 -26.96
C SER A 37 -6.88 26.06 -25.68
N MET A 38 -6.49 24.81 -25.46
CA MET A 38 -6.61 24.20 -24.13
C MET A 38 -5.52 24.77 -23.22
N THR A 39 -5.92 25.58 -22.24
CA THR A 39 -5.04 26.05 -21.15
C THR A 39 -4.31 24.88 -20.52
N GLY A 40 -2.96 24.89 -20.57
CA GLY A 40 -2.11 23.96 -19.82
C GLY A 40 -1.11 23.12 -20.62
N LYS A 41 -1.00 23.25 -21.95
CA LYS A 41 0.09 22.61 -22.72
C LYS A 41 0.99 23.65 -23.37
N ALA A 42 2.19 23.83 -22.80
CA ALA A 42 3.24 24.64 -23.37
C ALA A 42 3.76 24.02 -24.68
N ALA A 43 4.15 24.87 -25.64
CA ALA A 43 4.72 24.45 -26.91
C ALA A 43 6.06 23.70 -26.73
N PRO A 44 6.42 22.75 -27.61
CA PRO A 44 7.72 22.10 -27.56
C PRO A 44 8.83 23.14 -27.80
N THR A 45 9.76 23.29 -26.87
CA THR A 45 10.98 24.05 -27.06
C THR A 45 11.99 23.21 -27.84
N GLU A 46 12.32 23.63 -29.04
CA GLU A 46 13.43 23.06 -29.81
C GLU A 46 14.77 23.51 -29.20
N VAL A 47 15.67 22.54 -28.96
CA VAL A 47 17.03 22.79 -28.49
C VAL A 47 17.95 22.74 -29.70
N PHE A 48 18.54 23.88 -30.07
CA PHE A 48 19.58 23.91 -31.10
C PHE A 48 20.92 23.45 -30.54
N PRO A 49 21.71 22.63 -31.27
CA PRO A 49 23.07 22.31 -30.88
C PRO A 49 23.93 23.57 -30.91
N ASN A 50 24.61 23.87 -29.80
CA ASN A 50 25.56 24.96 -29.73
C ASN A 50 26.83 24.56 -30.49
N ALA A 51 26.96 24.99 -31.73
CA ALA A 51 28.15 24.76 -32.56
C ALA A 51 29.13 25.92 -32.38
N ASP A 52 29.73 26.05 -31.20
CA ASP A 52 30.96 26.84 -30.98
C ASP A 52 31.63 26.39 -29.68
N ALA A 53 32.47 25.36 -29.79
CA ALA A 53 33.40 24.99 -28.72
C ALA A 53 34.76 24.62 -29.32
N PRO A 54 35.76 25.51 -29.25
CA PRO A 54 37.16 25.09 -29.26
C PRO A 54 37.53 24.61 -27.85
N GLY A 55 38.03 23.39 -27.74
CA GLY A 55 38.36 22.75 -26.49
C GLY A 55 39.55 23.37 -25.75
N GLY A 56 39.73 22.98 -24.48
CA GLY A 56 40.97 23.18 -23.74
C GLY A 56 40.84 23.30 -22.22
N PHE A 57 40.99 22.16 -21.55
CA PHE A 57 41.55 21.85 -20.22
C PHE A 57 41.56 22.88 -19.05
N ASP A 58 41.04 22.39 -17.90
CA ASP A 58 41.39 22.66 -16.50
C ASP A 58 41.33 24.08 -15.91
N ALA A 59 40.39 24.29 -14.97
CA ALA A 59 40.67 24.49 -13.52
C ALA A 59 39.48 25.16 -12.80
N THR A 60 38.83 24.44 -11.87
CA THR A 60 38.11 25.01 -10.71
C THR A 60 39.11 25.74 -9.78
N PRO A 61 38.73 26.67 -8.87
CA PRO A 61 37.39 26.95 -8.34
C PRO A 61 37.00 28.45 -8.21
N ALA A 62 35.72 28.77 -8.09
CA ALA A 62 35.29 30.11 -7.64
C ALA A 62 34.08 30.05 -6.68
N THR A 63 34.34 30.62 -5.51
CA THR A 63 33.49 30.83 -4.34
C THR A 63 32.39 31.89 -4.58
N GLU A 64 31.26 31.69 -3.87
CA GLU A 64 30.18 32.60 -3.44
C GLU A 64 29.90 33.91 -4.20
N THR A 65 28.60 34.14 -4.49
CA THR A 65 27.88 35.30 -3.91
C THR A 65 26.39 34.97 -3.78
N VAL A 66 25.89 34.94 -2.54
CA VAL A 66 24.47 34.97 -2.21
C VAL A 66 24.02 36.44 -2.24
N VAL A 67 23.01 36.77 -3.03
CA VAL A 67 22.36 38.09 -2.97
C VAL A 67 21.11 37.97 -2.09
N ALA A 68 21.24 38.43 -0.84
CA ALA A 68 20.13 38.63 0.09
C ALA A 68 19.81 40.13 0.14
N ASN A 69 18.61 40.53 -0.29
CA ASN A 69 18.11 41.88 -0.10
C ASN A 69 17.21 41.93 1.14
N ASN A 70 17.82 42.20 2.30
CA ASN A 70 17.11 42.67 3.50
C ASN A 70 17.13 44.20 3.51
N THR A 71 15.96 44.84 3.50
CA THR A 71 15.81 46.24 3.95
C THR A 71 14.89 46.23 5.16
N LEU A 72 15.46 46.64 6.30
CA LEU A 72 14.74 46.94 7.54
C LEU A 72 14.45 48.43 7.54
N ASP A 73 13.18 48.81 7.74
CA ASP A 73 12.85 50.17 8.16
C ASP A 73 11.80 50.16 9.29
N SER A 74 11.97 51.15 10.17
CA SER A 74 11.48 51.24 11.55
C SER A 74 10.01 51.70 11.69
N VAL A 75 9.40 51.24 12.78
CA VAL A 75 8.02 51.44 13.29
C VAL A 75 7.62 52.92 13.51
N PRO A 76 6.30 53.24 13.44
CA PRO A 76 5.68 53.92 14.57
C PRO A 76 4.42 53.19 15.09
N THR A 77 4.34 53.11 16.41
CA THR A 77 3.24 52.53 17.19
C THR A 77 1.99 53.40 17.09
N THR A 78 0.85 52.81 16.76
CA THR A 78 -0.48 53.35 17.08
C THR A 78 -1.35 52.19 17.55
N TYR A 79 -1.79 52.25 18.81
CA TYR A 79 -2.71 51.28 19.40
C TYR A 79 -4.15 51.58 18.94
N ALA A 80 -4.80 50.61 18.30
CA ALA A 80 -6.26 50.51 18.23
C ALA A 80 -6.68 49.03 18.37
N GLN A 81 -7.57 48.76 19.31
CA GLN A 81 -8.12 47.44 19.66
C GLN A 81 -9.33 47.07 18.75
N PRO A 82 -9.89 45.85 18.85
CA PRO A 82 -10.02 44.87 17.78
C PRO A 82 -11.34 44.95 17.01
N ASP A 83 -11.32 44.84 15.68
CA ASP A 83 -12.51 44.48 14.92
C ASP A 83 -12.61 42.95 14.80
N VAL A 84 -13.67 42.41 15.39
CA VAL A 84 -14.14 41.03 15.25
C VAL A 84 -14.66 40.86 13.82
N ALA A 85 -13.78 40.47 12.89
CA ALA A 85 -14.20 39.86 11.63
C ALA A 85 -14.18 38.34 11.82
N ALA A 86 -15.34 37.80 12.19
CA ALA A 86 -15.63 36.39 12.05
C ALA A 86 -15.79 36.09 10.55
N ASP A 87 -14.69 35.68 9.92
CA ASP A 87 -14.72 34.88 8.70
C ASP A 87 -13.69 33.77 8.85
N SER A 88 -14.08 32.74 9.59
CA SER A 88 -13.46 31.43 9.46
C SER A 88 -14.08 30.77 8.23
N ASP A 89 -13.76 31.28 7.04
CA ASP A 89 -13.75 30.47 5.84
C ASP A 89 -12.64 29.44 6.04
N LEU A 90 -13.00 28.37 6.75
CA LEU A 90 -12.29 27.11 6.68
C LEU A 90 -12.44 26.66 5.24
N GLU A 91 -11.49 27.08 4.39
CA GLU A 91 -11.21 26.39 3.16
C GLU A 91 -10.98 24.93 3.55
N GLU A 92 -12.05 24.11 3.43
CA GLU A 92 -11.93 22.67 3.38
C GLU A 92 -10.98 22.40 2.22
N GLU A 93 -9.70 22.27 2.54
CA GLU A 93 -8.67 21.80 1.63
C GLU A 93 -9.23 20.50 1.05
N LYS A 94 -9.78 20.58 -0.15
CA LYS A 94 -10.37 19.47 -0.87
C LYS A 94 -9.21 18.58 -1.23
N VAL A 95 -8.83 17.72 -0.28
CA VAL A 95 -7.69 16.83 -0.37
C VAL A 95 -7.85 16.05 -1.66
N GLU A 96 -7.05 16.43 -2.66
CA GLU A 96 -7.17 15.89 -3.99
C GLU A 96 -6.94 14.38 -3.88
N HIS A 97 -7.98 13.62 -4.24
CA HIS A 97 -8.00 12.19 -4.03
C HIS A 97 -6.98 11.58 -5.00
N ALA A 98 -5.85 11.09 -4.48
CA ALA A 98 -4.94 10.27 -5.28
C ALA A 98 -5.78 9.13 -5.88
N LYS A 99 -5.93 9.12 -7.21
CA LYS A 99 -6.77 8.17 -7.93
C LYS A 99 -6.16 6.77 -7.81
N ARG A 100 -6.46 6.09 -6.71
CA ARG A 100 -6.21 4.67 -6.54
C ARG A 100 -7.19 3.95 -7.45
N GLY A 101 -6.70 3.43 -8.57
CA GLY A 101 -7.52 2.76 -9.59
C GLY A 101 -8.11 1.44 -9.07
N THR A 102 -7.55 0.31 -9.47
CA THR A 102 -8.03 -1.03 -9.07
C THR A 102 -7.50 -1.51 -7.71
N LEU A 103 -6.59 -0.76 -7.07
CA LEU A 103 -5.95 -1.12 -5.80
C LEU A 103 -6.98 -1.34 -4.70
N ASP A 104 -7.97 -0.46 -4.57
CA ASP A 104 -8.99 -0.57 -3.54
C ASP A 104 -9.90 -1.79 -3.73
N PHE A 105 -10.10 -2.22 -4.97
CA PHE A 105 -10.82 -3.47 -5.25
C PHE A 105 -9.99 -4.70 -4.87
N GLY A 106 -8.68 -4.70 -5.17
CA GLY A 106 -7.77 -5.73 -4.69
C GLY A 106 -7.74 -5.84 -3.16
N LEU A 107 -7.78 -4.71 -2.45
CA LEU A 107 -7.88 -4.68 -1.00
C LEU A 107 -9.20 -5.23 -0.47
N LEU A 108 -10.31 -4.95 -1.15
CA LEU A 108 -11.61 -5.55 -0.81
C LEU A 108 -11.56 -7.07 -0.92
N ILE A 109 -10.99 -7.61 -2.01
CA ILE A 109 -10.84 -9.05 -2.18
C ILE A 109 -9.94 -9.62 -1.08
N ALA A 110 -8.78 -9.03 -0.83
CA ALA A 110 -7.87 -9.49 0.22
C ALA A 110 -8.57 -9.55 1.59
N ARG A 111 -9.38 -8.54 1.92
CA ARG A 111 -10.17 -8.50 3.16
C ARG A 111 -11.27 -9.55 3.21
N LEU A 112 -12.02 -9.71 2.12
CA LEU A 112 -13.06 -10.72 2.06
C LEU A 112 -12.45 -12.11 2.25
N THR A 113 -11.35 -12.41 1.55
CA THR A 113 -10.68 -13.70 1.62
C THR A 113 -10.16 -13.98 3.02
N ILE A 114 -9.37 -13.06 3.62
CA ILE A 114 -8.80 -13.31 4.94
C ILE A 114 -9.88 -13.27 6.03
N GLY A 115 -10.81 -12.32 5.96
CA GLY A 115 -11.86 -12.14 6.95
C GLY A 115 -12.77 -13.37 6.98
N LEU A 116 -13.20 -13.83 5.81
CA LEU A 116 -14.02 -15.03 5.69
C LEU A 116 -13.26 -16.29 6.14
N ALA A 117 -11.98 -16.44 5.78
CA ALA A 117 -11.18 -17.57 6.23
C ALA A 117 -11.09 -17.64 7.76
N LEU A 118 -10.78 -16.51 8.42
CA LEU A 118 -10.70 -16.44 9.87
C LEU A 118 -12.05 -16.71 10.53
N ILE A 119 -13.15 -16.13 10.01
CA ILE A 119 -14.51 -16.37 10.49
C ILE A 119 -14.87 -17.85 10.39
N LEU A 120 -14.69 -18.47 9.22
CA LEU A 120 -15.07 -19.86 8.99
C LEU A 120 -14.30 -20.81 9.89
N GLN A 121 -12.99 -20.61 10.05
CA GLN A 121 -12.16 -21.40 10.95
C GLN A 121 -12.61 -21.25 12.41
N ALA A 122 -12.88 -20.03 12.88
CA ALA A 122 -13.34 -19.82 14.25
C ALA A 122 -14.73 -20.39 14.50
N ILE A 123 -15.67 -20.20 13.57
CA ILE A 123 -17.02 -20.80 13.64
C ILE A 123 -16.92 -22.33 13.63
N ALA A 124 -16.03 -22.91 12.83
CA ALA A 124 -15.81 -24.36 12.84
C ALA A 124 -15.41 -24.85 14.23
N VAL A 125 -14.55 -24.13 14.96
CA VAL A 125 -14.19 -24.45 16.35
C VAL A 125 -15.36 -24.27 17.32
N PHE A 126 -16.08 -23.14 17.27
CA PHE A 126 -17.17 -22.90 18.20
C PHE A 126 -18.33 -23.87 18.03
N PHE A 127 -18.66 -24.23 16.79
CA PHE A 127 -19.82 -25.04 16.45
C PHE A 127 -19.48 -26.48 16.06
N ARG A 128 -18.21 -26.90 16.18
CA ARG A 128 -17.73 -28.25 15.85
C ARG A 128 -18.09 -28.66 14.41
N LEU A 129 -17.89 -27.75 13.46
CA LEU A 129 -18.22 -27.98 12.05
C LEU A 129 -17.05 -28.64 11.31
N GLY A 130 -17.37 -29.48 10.32
CA GLY A 130 -16.37 -30.18 9.52
C GLY A 130 -15.56 -31.14 10.38
N ASP A 131 -14.23 -31.02 10.31
CA ASP A 131 -13.28 -31.84 11.07
C ASP A 131 -12.95 -31.26 12.46
N SER A 132 -13.60 -30.16 12.86
CA SER A 132 -13.29 -29.54 14.14
C SER A 132 -13.83 -30.33 15.32
N ALA A 133 -12.92 -30.76 16.21
CA ALA A 133 -13.26 -31.33 17.51
C ALA A 133 -13.78 -30.28 18.54
N GLY A 134 -13.84 -29.01 18.12
CA GLY A 134 -14.27 -27.85 18.90
C GLY A 134 -13.28 -27.41 19.97
N ILE A 135 -13.75 -26.56 20.91
CA ILE A 135 -12.90 -25.98 21.97
C ILE A 135 -12.19 -27.06 22.79
N GLY A 136 -12.90 -28.10 23.24
CA GLY A 136 -12.27 -29.18 24.02
C GLY A 136 -11.27 -30.02 23.20
N GLY A 137 -11.46 -30.09 21.88
CA GLY A 137 -10.47 -30.72 21.00
C GLY A 137 -9.21 -29.88 20.83
N LEU A 138 -9.38 -28.57 20.67
CA LEU A 138 -8.28 -27.61 20.60
C LEU A 138 -7.48 -27.56 21.90
N GLU A 139 -8.16 -27.63 23.05
CA GLU A 139 -7.52 -27.75 24.37
C GLU A 139 -6.67 -29.03 24.46
N ALA A 140 -7.21 -30.17 24.03
CA ALA A 140 -6.48 -31.44 24.03
C ALA A 140 -5.28 -31.41 23.06
N GLU A 141 -5.42 -30.75 21.91
CA GLU A 141 -4.33 -30.54 20.95
C GLU A 141 -3.20 -29.71 21.57
N PHE A 142 -3.53 -28.58 22.21
CA PHE A 142 -2.54 -27.77 22.92
C PHE A 142 -1.89 -28.52 24.08
N ALA A 143 -2.65 -29.34 24.82
CA ALA A 143 -2.12 -30.18 25.88
C ALA A 143 -1.15 -31.25 25.35
N ALA A 144 -1.44 -31.84 24.17
CA ALA A 144 -0.57 -32.80 23.52
C ALA A 144 0.78 -32.18 23.10
N GLN A 145 0.80 -30.88 22.79
CA GLN A 145 2.02 -30.12 22.51
C GLN A 145 2.74 -29.61 23.76
N GLY A 146 2.21 -29.89 24.96
CA GLY A 146 2.80 -29.49 26.24
C GLY A 146 2.64 -28.00 26.56
N TYR A 147 1.58 -27.35 26.06
CA TYR A 147 1.36 -25.93 26.30
C TYR A 147 0.96 -25.65 27.75
N ALA A 148 1.37 -24.49 28.28
CA ALA A 148 1.16 -24.13 29.68
C ALA A 148 -0.28 -23.71 30.00
N PHE A 149 -0.97 -23.01 29.09
CA PHE A 149 -2.30 -22.43 29.31
C PHE A 149 -3.31 -22.88 28.24
N THR A 150 -3.62 -24.18 28.23
CA THR A 150 -4.37 -24.85 27.17
C THR A 150 -5.85 -24.44 27.13
N ASP A 151 -6.50 -24.39 28.29
CA ASP A 151 -7.91 -24.04 28.46
C ASP A 151 -8.20 -22.61 28.00
N GLY A 152 -7.37 -21.66 28.43
CA GLY A 152 -7.48 -20.27 28.03
C GLY A 152 -7.20 -20.07 26.55
N LEU A 153 -6.12 -20.66 26.02
CA LEU A 153 -5.80 -20.55 24.59
C LEU A 153 -6.91 -21.11 23.69
N ALA A 154 -7.51 -22.24 24.07
CA ALA A 154 -8.58 -22.88 23.30
C ALA A 154 -9.83 -22.01 23.17
N ILE A 155 -10.03 -21.05 24.08
CA ILE A 155 -11.15 -20.10 24.05
C ILE A 155 -10.72 -18.77 23.45
N ILE A 156 -9.60 -18.21 23.91
CA ILE A 156 -9.12 -16.88 23.55
C ILE A 156 -8.78 -16.83 22.06
N LEU A 157 -8.10 -17.84 21.51
CA LEU A 157 -7.64 -17.76 20.13
C LEU A 157 -8.80 -17.80 19.13
N PRO A 158 -9.75 -18.75 19.19
CA PRO A 158 -10.92 -18.71 18.31
C PRO A 158 -11.76 -17.45 18.48
N THR A 159 -11.85 -16.90 19.70
CA THR A 159 -12.59 -15.66 19.97
C THR A 159 -11.94 -14.45 19.31
N LEU A 160 -10.63 -14.27 19.50
CA LEU A 160 -9.85 -13.21 18.85
C LEU A 160 -9.86 -13.37 17.33
N GLN A 161 -9.78 -14.61 16.85
CA GLN A 161 -9.85 -14.94 15.44
C GLN A 161 -11.18 -14.53 14.81
N LEU A 162 -12.28 -14.88 15.46
CA LEU A 162 -13.62 -14.51 15.01
C LEU A 162 -13.78 -12.99 14.98
N ALA A 163 -13.36 -12.31 16.06
CA ALA A 163 -13.41 -10.85 16.13
C ALA A 163 -12.59 -10.22 14.99
N ALA A 164 -11.32 -10.60 14.84
CA ALA A 164 -10.46 -10.09 13.77
C ALA A 164 -11.07 -10.35 12.39
N GLY A 165 -11.58 -11.55 12.13
CA GLY A 165 -12.21 -11.90 10.86
C GLY A 165 -13.43 -11.04 10.53
N VAL A 166 -14.34 -10.83 11.50
CA VAL A 166 -15.53 -9.97 11.33
C VAL A 166 -15.14 -8.52 11.08
N PHE A 167 -14.27 -7.96 11.91
CA PHE A 167 -13.85 -6.57 11.77
C PHE A 167 -13.06 -6.31 10.48
N LEU A 168 -12.20 -7.25 10.06
CA LEU A 168 -11.47 -7.16 8.79
C LEU A 168 -12.40 -7.29 7.58
N LEU A 169 -13.36 -8.23 7.61
CA LEU A 169 -14.32 -8.40 6.53
C LEU A 169 -15.13 -7.13 6.30
N LEU A 170 -15.58 -6.48 7.38
CA LEU A 170 -16.32 -5.21 7.32
C LEU A 170 -15.41 -4.00 7.05
N GLY A 171 -14.09 -4.14 7.23
CA GLY A 171 -13.16 -3.01 7.21
C GLY A 171 -13.45 -1.99 8.30
N LEU A 172 -13.79 -2.45 9.50
CA LEU A 172 -14.09 -1.65 10.69
C LEU A 172 -12.97 -1.78 11.72
N LEU A 173 -12.60 -0.67 12.36
CA LEU A 173 -11.42 -0.54 13.23
C LEU A 173 -10.18 -1.22 12.63
N THR A 174 -9.95 -1.04 11.32
CA THR A 174 -9.05 -1.90 10.53
C THR A 174 -7.64 -2.03 11.14
N PRO A 175 -6.98 -0.97 11.64
CA PRO A 175 -5.66 -1.11 12.27
C PRO A 175 -5.68 -1.97 13.54
N VAL A 176 -6.76 -1.91 14.33
CA VAL A 176 -6.93 -2.74 15.53
C VAL A 176 -7.27 -4.17 15.15
N ALA A 177 -8.18 -4.35 14.19
CA ALA A 177 -8.57 -5.66 13.69
C ALA A 177 -7.38 -6.42 13.07
N ALA A 178 -6.54 -5.72 12.31
CA ALA A 178 -5.32 -6.26 11.74
C ALA A 178 -4.29 -6.58 12.83
N MET A 179 -4.13 -5.75 13.87
CA MET A 179 -3.28 -6.07 15.03
C MET A 179 -3.71 -7.38 15.70
N VAL A 180 -5.00 -7.56 15.96
CA VAL A 180 -5.54 -8.81 16.54
C VAL A 180 -5.33 -9.97 15.57
N GLY A 181 -5.55 -9.75 14.27
CA GLY A 181 -5.29 -10.73 13.23
C GLY A 181 -3.81 -11.18 13.20
N ILE A 182 -2.85 -10.25 13.33
CA ILE A 182 -1.42 -10.53 13.42
C ILE A 182 -1.14 -11.40 14.64
N ALA A 183 -1.74 -11.09 15.79
CA ALA A 183 -1.56 -11.87 17.02
C ALA A 183 -2.00 -13.33 16.84
N VAL A 184 -3.21 -13.53 16.30
CA VAL A 184 -3.81 -14.86 16.10
C VAL A 184 -3.10 -15.64 15.00
N THR A 185 -2.90 -15.04 13.82
CA THR A 185 -2.25 -15.73 12.70
C THR A 185 -0.77 -15.96 12.96
N GLY A 186 -0.10 -15.07 13.71
CA GLY A 186 1.26 -15.26 14.18
C GLY A 186 1.36 -16.45 15.13
N PHE A 187 0.46 -16.56 16.11
CA PHE A 187 0.38 -17.75 16.96
C PHE A 187 0.16 -19.02 16.13
N ALA A 188 -0.76 -18.99 15.16
CA ALA A 188 -1.05 -20.14 14.29
C ALA A 188 0.19 -20.61 13.51
N VAL A 189 1.01 -19.68 13.00
CA VAL A 189 2.29 -20.02 12.36
C VAL A 189 3.20 -20.75 13.34
N LEU A 190 3.44 -20.19 14.53
CA LEU A 190 4.32 -20.82 15.52
C LEU A 190 3.77 -22.19 15.96
N HIS A 191 2.46 -22.32 16.14
CA HIS A 191 1.81 -23.58 16.49
C HIS A 191 2.03 -24.63 15.39
N SER A 192 1.81 -24.27 14.12
CA SER A 192 2.04 -25.19 13.00
C SER A 192 3.50 -25.63 12.87
N ILE A 193 4.46 -24.76 13.19
CA ILE A 193 5.89 -25.11 13.22
C ILE A 193 6.16 -26.14 14.32
N VAL A 194 5.64 -25.93 15.53
CA VAL A 194 5.80 -26.89 16.65
C VAL A 194 5.20 -28.26 16.29
N VAL A 195 3.98 -28.28 15.77
CA VAL A 195 3.30 -29.52 15.40
C VAL A 195 4.06 -30.27 14.29
N SER A 196 4.63 -29.53 13.33
CA SER A 196 5.39 -30.13 12.22
C SER A 196 6.74 -30.73 12.64
N GLY A 197 7.36 -30.21 13.71
CA GLY A 197 8.66 -30.67 14.21
C GLY A 197 9.87 -30.41 13.31
N VAL A 198 9.71 -29.71 12.17
CA VAL A 198 10.80 -29.41 11.22
C VAL A 198 11.46 -28.03 11.45
N GLY A 199 10.99 -27.28 12.44
CA GLY A 199 11.53 -25.96 12.80
C GLY A 199 11.42 -24.94 11.65
N LEU A 200 12.46 -24.12 11.47
CA LEU A 200 12.50 -23.05 10.45
C LEU A 200 12.96 -23.51 9.07
N ASN A 201 13.04 -24.82 8.81
CA ASN A 201 13.35 -25.32 7.48
C ASN A 201 12.13 -25.13 6.55
N VAL A 202 12.03 -23.95 5.93
CA VAL A 202 10.89 -23.56 5.07
C VAL A 202 10.67 -24.52 3.90
N PHE A 203 11.70 -25.24 3.46
CA PHE A 203 11.59 -26.21 2.37
C PHE A 203 10.91 -27.52 2.78
N GLU A 204 10.80 -27.79 4.08
CA GLU A 204 10.14 -28.97 4.64
C GLU A 204 8.77 -28.65 5.24
N TRP A 205 8.33 -27.39 5.14
CA TRP A 205 7.02 -26.98 5.64
C TRP A 205 5.89 -27.67 4.88
N GLU A 206 5.02 -28.32 5.64
CA GLU A 206 3.79 -28.90 5.13
C GLU A 206 2.83 -27.80 4.61
N PRO A 207 1.92 -28.08 3.66
CA PRO A 207 1.00 -27.07 3.13
C PRO A 207 0.20 -26.31 4.20
N ALA A 208 -0.10 -26.92 5.34
CA ALA A 208 -0.76 -26.25 6.47
C ALA A 208 0.11 -25.12 7.06
N THR A 209 1.39 -25.38 7.31
CA THR A 209 2.37 -24.39 7.82
C THR A 209 2.59 -23.27 6.81
N VAL A 210 2.71 -23.61 5.53
CA VAL A 210 2.82 -22.61 4.45
C VAL A 210 1.56 -21.74 4.39
N LEU A 211 0.37 -22.34 4.47
CA LEU A 211 -0.89 -21.60 4.48
C LEU A 211 -0.98 -20.67 5.68
N ALA A 212 -0.63 -21.13 6.89
CA ALA A 212 -0.61 -20.29 8.08
C ALA A 212 0.32 -19.07 7.90
N ALA A 213 1.53 -19.29 7.35
CA ALA A 213 2.48 -18.22 7.07
C ALA A 213 1.97 -17.23 6.01
N VAL A 214 1.30 -17.72 4.97
CA VAL A 214 0.66 -16.87 3.95
C VAL A 214 -0.46 -16.04 4.55
N LEU A 215 -1.34 -16.64 5.37
CA LEU A 215 -2.43 -15.91 6.03
C LEU A 215 -1.88 -14.81 6.94
N PHE A 216 -0.84 -15.11 7.73
CA PHE A 216 -0.13 -14.12 8.53
C PHE A 216 0.46 -12.99 7.67
N GLY A 217 1.12 -13.33 6.56
CA GLY A 217 1.68 -12.35 5.62
C GLY A 217 0.62 -11.44 4.99
N VAL A 218 -0.56 -11.99 4.66
CA VAL A 218 -1.68 -11.21 4.13
C VAL A 218 -2.25 -10.25 5.18
N VAL A 219 -2.39 -10.70 6.45
CA VAL A 219 -2.84 -9.82 7.54
C VAL A 219 -1.82 -8.71 7.79
N LEU A 220 -0.53 -9.01 7.78
CA LEU A 220 0.53 -8.00 7.86
C LEU A 220 0.45 -7.00 6.70
N ALA A 221 0.24 -7.47 5.48
CA ALA A 221 0.07 -6.58 4.33
C ALA A 221 -1.16 -5.66 4.52
N LEU A 222 -2.27 -6.19 5.04
CA LEU A 222 -3.47 -5.41 5.33
C LEU A 222 -3.26 -4.37 6.43
N GLN A 223 -2.45 -4.68 7.44
CA GLN A 223 -2.09 -3.73 8.50
C GLN A 223 -1.52 -2.45 7.90
N PHE A 224 -0.62 -2.56 6.91
CA PHE A 224 0.04 -1.41 6.27
C PHE A 224 -0.73 -0.82 5.09
N ALA A 225 -1.62 -1.59 4.45
CA ALA A 225 -2.39 -1.12 3.30
C ALA A 225 -3.60 -0.24 3.68
N GLY A 226 -4.08 -0.34 4.92
CA GLY A 226 -5.19 0.45 5.46
C GLY A 226 -6.60 -0.02 5.03
N PRO A 227 -7.65 0.72 5.41
CA PRO A 227 -9.05 0.30 5.25
C PRO A 227 -9.61 0.47 3.83
N GLY A 228 -8.84 0.92 2.84
CA GLY A 228 -9.26 1.05 1.43
C GLY A 228 -10.53 1.91 1.25
N LEU A 229 -11.03 2.01 0.01
CA LEU A 229 -12.26 2.79 -0.27
C LEU A 229 -13.56 2.09 0.17
N TYR A 230 -13.59 0.76 0.16
CA TYR A 230 -14.82 -0.02 0.41
C TYR A 230 -14.99 -0.49 1.88
N GLY A 231 -14.09 -0.10 2.79
CA GLY A 231 -14.25 -0.41 4.22
C GLY A 231 -15.23 0.54 4.90
N VAL A 232 -15.90 0.08 5.97
CA VAL A 232 -16.75 0.96 6.79
C VAL A 232 -15.93 2.13 7.38
N ASP A 233 -14.64 1.92 7.68
CA ASP A 233 -13.73 2.98 8.13
C ASP A 233 -13.24 3.94 7.03
N ALA A 234 -13.58 3.70 5.76
CA ALA A 234 -13.01 4.44 4.62
C ALA A 234 -13.31 5.95 4.66
N THR A 235 -14.37 6.36 5.35
CA THR A 235 -14.80 7.75 5.49
C THR A 235 -14.08 8.51 6.61
N ARG A 236 -13.34 7.84 7.52
CA ARG A 236 -12.57 8.51 8.56
C ARG A 236 -11.21 8.98 8.03
N SER A 237 -10.85 10.24 8.31
CA SER A 237 -9.57 10.85 7.89
C SER A 237 -8.35 10.20 8.55
N TRP A 238 -8.49 9.70 9.79
CA TRP A 238 -7.44 8.95 10.52
C TRP A 238 -7.02 7.64 9.84
N ALA A 239 -7.88 7.11 8.98
CA ALA A 239 -7.67 5.87 8.25
C ALA A 239 -6.85 6.05 6.95
N ARG A 240 -6.70 7.28 6.45
CA ARG A 240 -6.09 7.57 5.15
C ARG A 240 -4.62 7.99 5.21
N ARG A 241 -4.10 8.36 6.39
CA ARG A 241 -2.67 8.69 6.61
C ARG A 241 -2.03 7.89 7.76
N PRO A 242 -2.01 6.55 7.72
CA PRO A 242 -1.52 5.73 8.81
C PRO A 242 0.00 5.53 8.72
N LEU A 243 0.81 6.58 8.81
CA LEU A 243 2.27 6.37 8.76
C LEU A 243 2.82 5.93 10.12
N ALA A 244 2.54 6.64 11.21
CA ALA A 244 3.05 6.24 12.53
C ALA A 244 2.17 5.18 13.22
N SER A 245 0.84 5.32 13.15
CA SER A 245 -0.08 4.46 13.90
C SER A 245 -0.08 3.01 13.41
N SER A 246 0.07 2.76 12.10
CA SER A 246 0.12 1.40 11.56
C SER A 246 1.32 0.61 12.08
N TRP A 247 2.48 1.26 12.21
CA TRP A 247 3.67 0.63 12.77
C TRP A 247 3.48 0.29 14.25
N ILE A 248 2.85 1.18 15.01
CA ILE A 248 2.53 0.92 16.43
C ILE A 248 1.62 -0.33 16.54
N PHE A 249 0.54 -0.39 15.77
CA PHE A 249 -0.35 -1.56 15.77
C PHE A 249 0.32 -2.84 15.27
N ALA A 250 1.19 -2.76 14.25
CA ALA A 250 1.95 -3.92 13.79
C ALA A 250 2.87 -4.46 14.91
N VAL A 251 3.62 -3.58 15.58
CA VAL A 251 4.50 -3.96 16.70
C VAL A 251 3.69 -4.52 17.86
N LEU A 252 2.55 -3.90 18.20
CA LEU A 252 1.67 -4.41 19.25
C LEU A 252 1.10 -5.79 18.90
N GLY A 253 0.74 -6.03 17.63
CA GLY A 253 0.24 -7.33 17.18
C GLY A 253 1.30 -8.42 17.28
N LEU A 254 2.53 -8.11 16.86
CA LEU A 254 3.68 -9.01 17.02
C LEU A 254 4.02 -9.26 18.49
N ALA A 255 3.99 -8.21 19.33
CA ALA A 255 4.21 -8.34 20.77
C ALA A 255 3.12 -9.18 21.43
N ALA A 256 1.86 -9.03 21.01
CA ALA A 256 0.76 -9.86 21.47
C ALA A 256 0.91 -11.33 21.03
N ALA A 257 1.33 -11.60 19.79
CA ALA A 257 1.66 -12.96 19.34
C ALA A 257 2.77 -13.57 20.22
N GLY A 258 3.85 -12.81 20.46
CA GLY A 258 4.96 -13.24 21.32
C GLY A 258 4.53 -13.45 22.77
N ALA A 259 3.66 -12.60 23.31
CA ALA A 259 3.13 -12.75 24.67
C ALA A 259 2.21 -13.98 24.78
N LEU A 260 1.30 -14.19 23.83
CA LEU A 260 0.46 -15.40 23.75
C LEU A 260 1.33 -16.66 23.66
N TRP A 261 2.42 -16.59 22.91
CA TRP A 261 3.35 -17.71 22.82
C TRP A 261 4.10 -17.96 24.14
N TRP A 262 4.72 -16.92 24.68
CA TRP A 262 5.55 -17.01 25.89
C TRP A 262 4.76 -17.47 27.12
N PHE A 263 3.59 -16.86 27.35
CA PHE A 263 2.76 -17.17 28.52
C PHE A 263 1.76 -18.30 28.26
N GLY A 264 1.30 -18.46 27.02
CA GLY A 264 0.29 -19.46 26.68
C GLY A 264 0.90 -20.81 26.31
N ALA A 265 1.78 -20.83 25.31
CA ALA A 265 2.45 -22.06 24.88
C ALA A 265 3.58 -22.42 25.85
N GLY A 266 4.48 -21.49 26.17
CA GLY A 266 5.58 -21.72 27.10
C GLY A 266 6.64 -22.71 26.61
N VAL A 267 6.59 -23.10 25.33
CA VAL A 267 7.54 -24.00 24.67
C VAL A 267 8.40 -23.25 23.65
N ASN A 268 9.60 -23.74 23.37
CA ASN A 268 10.45 -23.15 22.34
C ASN A 268 9.93 -23.57 20.95
N PRO A 269 9.49 -22.63 20.08
CA PRO A 269 8.99 -22.97 18.75
C PRO A 269 10.08 -23.43 17.78
N LEU A 270 11.35 -23.26 18.14
CA LEU A 270 12.52 -23.55 17.29
C LEU A 270 13.38 -24.69 17.82
N ALA A 271 12.90 -25.40 18.85
CA ALA A 271 13.63 -26.51 19.47
C ALA A 271 13.69 -27.76 18.58
#